data_AF-A0A9X1QYF0-F1
#
_entry.id   AF-A0A9X1QYF0-F1
#
_cell.length_a   1.000
_cell.length_b   1.000
_cell.length_c   1.000
_cell.angle_alpha   90.00
_cell.angle_beta   90.00
_cell.angle_gamma   90.00
#
_symmetry.space_group_name_H-M   'P 1'
#
loop_
_entity.id
_entity.type
_entity.pdbx_description
1 polymer ?
#
loop_
_entity_poly.entity_id
_entity_poly.type
_entity_poly.pdbx_seq_one_letter_code
_entity_poly.pdbx_strand_id
1 'polypeptide(L)'
;MKNSQRFKFPKTVLFGITGLYIVLMLATYFLYYKEPVIVCAQRMLVAQSVALVFQVVLNYINYHSTKKIVILATLFFSAMLFMGALSAFFNLGLMCEFYGF
;
A
#
# COMPACT_ATOMS: atom_id res chain seq x y z
N MET A 1 -20.17 3.60 30.19
CA MET A 1 -18.84 3.23 29.66
C MET A 1 -18.99 2.70 28.23
N LYS A 2 -18.54 3.46 27.22
CA LYS A 2 -18.87 3.21 25.80
C LYS A 2 -17.75 2.41 25.14
N ASN A 3 -17.96 1.10 25.01
CA ASN A 3 -17.26 0.12 24.16
C ASN A 3 -15.97 0.62 23.44
N SER A 4 -14.88 0.77 24.20
CA SER A 4 -13.58 1.28 23.72
C SER A 4 -12.77 0.24 22.92
N GLN A 5 -13.14 -1.05 22.99
CA GLN A 5 -12.35 -2.13 22.37
C GLN A 5 -12.72 -2.43 20.92
N ARG A 6 -13.91 -2.02 20.43
CA ARG A 6 -14.41 -2.41 19.10
C ARG A 6 -13.62 -1.83 17.91
N PHE A 7 -12.76 -0.83 18.14
CA PHE A 7 -11.96 -0.17 17.08
C PHE A 7 -10.45 -0.40 17.20
N LYS A 8 -10.00 -1.28 18.11
CA LYS A 8 -8.59 -1.72 18.13
C LYS A 8 -8.23 -2.52 16.88
N PHE A 9 -9.15 -3.39 16.44
CA PHE A 9 -8.96 -4.22 15.26
C PHE A 9 -8.67 -3.43 13.97
N PRO A 10 -9.51 -2.46 13.53
CA PRO A 10 -9.22 -1.69 12.33
C PRO A 10 -7.95 -0.84 12.43
N LYS A 11 -7.57 -0.39 13.63
CA LYS A 11 -6.28 0.27 13.88
C LYS A 11 -5.11 -0.68 13.62
N THR A 12 -5.16 -1.89 14.18
CA THR A 12 -4.13 -2.92 13.99
C THR A 12 -4.05 -3.41 12.54
N VAL A 13 -5.20 -3.55 11.86
CA VAL A 13 -5.25 -3.99 10.46
C VAL A 13 -4.55 -3.00 9.54
N LEU A 14 -4.69 -1.69 9.77
CA LEU A 14 -4.01 -0.66 8.96
C LEU A 14 -2.47 -0.79 9.03
N PHE A 15 -1.94 -1.05 10.23
CA PHE A 15 -0.52 -1.36 10.42
C PHE A 15 -0.12 -2.64 9.68
N GLY A 16 -0.96 -3.68 9.74
CA GLY A 16 -0.75 -4.93 9.00
C GLY A 16 -0.68 -4.72 7.47
N ILE A 17 -1.61 -3.94 6.91
CA ILE A 17 -1.62 -3.59 5.48
C ILE A 17 -0.34 -2.84 5.11
N THR A 18 0.12 -1.93 5.97
CA THR A 18 1.36 -1.17 5.74
C THR A 18 2.59 -2.07 5.75
N GLY A 19 2.65 -3.05 6.67
CA GLY A 19 3.70 -4.07 6.68
C GLY A 19 3.70 -4.92 5.41
N LEU A 20 2.53 -5.39 4.98
CA LEU A 20 2.36 -6.12 3.72
C LEU A 20 2.79 -5.28 2.50
N TYR A 21 2.53 -3.97 2.52
CA TYR A 21 2.95 -3.06 1.47
C TYR A 21 4.48 -2.98 1.34
N ILE A 22 5.20 -2.93 2.46
CA ILE A 22 6.67 -2.94 2.47
C ILE A 22 7.21 -4.28 1.94
N VAL A 23 6.59 -5.40 2.32
CA VAL A 23 6.96 -6.72 1.79
C VAL A 23 6.78 -6.76 0.27
N LEU A 24 5.70 -6.17 -0.24
CA LEU A 24 5.42 -6.09 -1.67
C LEU A 24 6.43 -5.22 -2.42
N MET A 25 6.89 -4.11 -1.82
CA MET A 25 8.00 -3.30 -2.36
C MET A 25 9.29 -4.11 -2.46
N LEU A 26 9.66 -4.83 -1.40
CA LEU A 26 10.86 -5.67 -1.41
C LEU A 26 10.75 -6.75 -2.48
N ALA A 27 9.58 -7.40 -2.59
CA ALA A 27 9.32 -8.37 -3.64
C ALA A 27 9.47 -7.75 -5.05
N THR A 28 8.96 -6.52 -5.25
CA THR A 28 9.12 -5.77 -6.51
C THR A 28 10.59 -5.57 -6.85
N TYR A 29 11.40 -5.17 -5.87
CA TYR A 29 12.84 -4.98 -6.06
C TYR A 29 13.58 -6.30 -6.35
N PHE A 30 13.33 -7.37 -5.59
CA PHE A 30 14.06 -8.63 -5.81
C PHE A 30 13.64 -9.39 -7.09
N LEU A 31 12.38 -9.27 -7.49
CA LEU A 31 11.83 -10.05 -8.62
C LEU A 31 11.92 -9.30 -9.96
N TYR A 32 11.69 -7.98 -9.98
CA TYR A 32 11.59 -7.20 -11.21
C TYR A 32 12.76 -6.25 -11.49
N TYR A 33 13.73 -6.12 -10.57
CA TYR A 33 14.94 -5.32 -10.81
C TYR A 33 16.00 -6.12 -11.60
N LYS A 34 15.58 -6.67 -12.74
CA LYS A 34 16.38 -7.42 -13.71
C LYS A 34 16.04 -6.91 -15.13
N GLU A 35 16.97 -7.00 -16.08
CA GLU A 35 16.66 -6.73 -17.49
C GLU A 35 15.58 -7.70 -17.99
N PRO A 36 14.64 -7.28 -18.87
CA PRO A 36 14.46 -5.96 -19.52
C PRO A 36 13.52 -5.00 -18.77
N VAL A 37 12.98 -5.39 -17.62
CA VAL A 37 11.89 -4.68 -16.91
C VAL A 37 12.36 -3.63 -15.89
N ILE A 38 13.66 -3.35 -15.84
CA ILE A 38 14.29 -2.51 -14.80
C ILE A 38 13.75 -1.07 -14.76
N VAL A 39 13.44 -0.47 -15.92
CA VAL A 39 12.92 0.90 -16.02
C VAL A 39 11.48 0.96 -15.48
N CYS A 40 10.66 -0.03 -15.81
CA CYS A 40 9.30 -0.14 -15.27
C CYS A 40 9.31 -0.44 -13.78
N ALA A 41 10.20 -1.33 -13.33
CA ALA A 41 10.36 -1.63 -11.91
C ALA A 41 10.76 -0.38 -11.12
N GLN A 42 11.68 0.45 -11.66
CA GLN A 42 12.07 1.72 -11.04
C GLN A 42 10.89 2.70 -10.94
N ARG A 43 10.13 2.90 -12.03
CA ARG A 43 8.93 3.76 -12.01
C ARG A 43 7.88 3.25 -11.03
N MET A 44 7.69 1.94 -10.97
CA MET A 44 6.74 1.32 -10.06
C MET A 44 7.18 1.45 -8.60
N LEU A 45 8.47 1.30 -8.29
CA LEU A 45 9.04 1.55 -6.96
C LEU A 45 8.88 3.02 -6.54
N VAL A 46 9.01 3.97 -7.47
CA VAL A 46 8.74 5.39 -7.20
C VAL A 46 7.25 5.61 -6.90
N ALA A 47 6.34 5.01 -7.67
CA ALA A 47 4.91 5.11 -7.40
C ALA A 47 4.53 4.46 -6.06
N GLN A 48 5.11 3.30 -5.76
CA GLN A 48 4.93 2.61 -4.48
C GLN A 48 5.47 3.46 -3.31
N SER A 49 6.59 4.17 -3.47
CA SER A 49 7.16 5.01 -2.40
C SER A 49 6.27 6.19 -2.05
N VAL A 50 5.69 6.84 -3.06
CA VAL A 50 4.69 7.89 -2.85
C VAL A 50 3.45 7.34 -2.14
N ALA A 51 2.95 6.18 -2.58
CA ALA A 51 1.81 5.53 -1.94
C ALA A 51 2.11 5.09 -0.51
N LEU A 52 3.35 4.68 -0.19
CA LEU A 52 3.77 4.35 1.16
C LEU A 52 3.76 5.58 2.08
N VAL A 53 4.23 6.74 1.60
CA VAL A 53 4.10 8.01 2.34
C VAL A 53 2.63 8.29 2.64
N PHE A 54 1.75 8.09 1.66
CA PHE A 54 0.30 8.25 1.84
C PHE A 54 -0.25 7.27 2.88
N GLN A 55 0.19 6.01 2.86
CA GLN A 55 -0.18 4.98 3.83
C GLN A 55 0.24 5.36 5.27
N VAL A 56 1.43 5.95 5.44
CA VAL A 56 1.94 6.43 6.74
C VAL A 56 1.09 7.58 7.26
N VAL A 57 0.72 8.53 6.40
CA VAL A 57 -0.17 9.65 6.77
C VAL A 57 -1.55 9.12 7.18
N LEU A 58 -2.11 8.16 6.44
CA LEU A 58 -3.38 7.51 6.79
C LEU A 58 -3.30 6.77 8.13
N ASN A 59 -2.18 6.09 8.42
CA ASN A 59 -1.91 5.46 9.71
C ASN A 59 -1.91 6.47 10.85
N TYR A 60 -1.22 7.59 10.67
CA TYR A 60 -1.15 8.64 11.69
C TYR A 60 -2.55 9.20 12.00
N ILE A 61 -3.32 9.52 10.96
CA ILE A 61 -4.70 10.02 11.09
C ILE A 61 -5.60 8.97 11.76
N ASN A 62 -5.51 7.70 11.38
CA ASN A 62 -6.29 6.62 12.00
C ASN A 62 -5.92 6.42 13.47
N TYR A 63 -4.63 6.47 13.80
CA TYR A 63 -4.15 6.34 15.17
C TYR A 63 -4.69 7.44 16.08
N HIS A 64 -4.60 8.70 15.64
CA HIS A 64 -5.02 9.86 16.42
C HIS A 64 -6.55 10.07 16.43
N SER A 65 -7.27 9.54 15.44
CA SER A 65 -8.71 9.74 15.33
C SER A 65 -9.50 8.81 16.26
N THR A 66 -10.57 9.36 16.84
CA THR A 66 -11.60 8.67 17.62
C THR A 66 -12.93 8.56 16.85
N LYS A 67 -13.04 9.22 15.69
CA LYS A 67 -14.24 9.22 14.86
C LYS A 67 -14.30 7.94 14.02
N LYS A 68 -15.41 7.21 14.13
CA LYS A 68 -15.63 5.92 13.43
C LYS A 68 -15.47 6.04 11.91
N ILE A 69 -16.06 7.07 11.32
CA ILE A 69 -16.03 7.31 9.87
C ILE A 69 -14.59 7.49 9.39
N VAL A 70 -13.75 8.18 10.16
CA VAL A 70 -12.34 8.40 9.80
C VAL A 70 -11.55 7.10 9.83
N ILE A 71 -11.74 6.26 10.86
CA ILE A 71 -11.08 4.95 10.97
C ILE A 71 -11.48 4.02 9.82
N LEU A 72 -12.76 3.98 9.45
CA LEU A 72 -13.24 3.18 8.32
C LEU A 72 -12.78 3.72 6.97
N ALA A 73 -12.81 5.05 6.76
CA ALA A 73 -12.35 5.66 5.52
C ALA A 73 -10.85 5.43 5.30
N THR A 74 -10.03 5.64 6.33
CA THR A 74 -8.58 5.39 6.23
C THR A 74 -8.28 3.92 5.97
N LEU A 75 -9.02 2.99 6.57
CA LEU A 75 -8.93 1.55 6.26
C LEU A 75 -9.29 1.25 4.81
N PHE A 76 -10.37 1.85 4.30
CA PHE A 76 -10.82 1.69 2.92
C PHE A 76 -9.77 2.19 1.92
N PHE A 77 -9.27 3.42 2.11
CA PHE A 77 -8.23 3.99 1.24
C PHE A 77 -6.92 3.19 1.31
N SER A 78 -6.52 2.74 2.50
CA SER A 78 -5.34 1.91 2.71
C SER A 78 -5.44 0.55 2.00
N ALA A 79 -6.60 -0.10 2.06
CA ALA A 79 -6.88 -1.34 1.35
C ALA A 79 -6.89 -1.14 -0.17
N MET A 80 -7.48 -0.04 -0.65
CA MET A 80 -7.51 0.30 -2.07
C MET A 80 -6.10 0.56 -2.63
N LEU A 81 -5.26 1.30 -1.89
CA LEU A 81 -3.85 1.52 -2.25
C LEU A 81 -3.06 0.22 -2.30
N PHE A 82 -3.25 -0.66 -1.33
CA PHE A 82 -2.59 -1.96 -1.32
C PHE A 82 -3.04 -2.85 -2.48
N MET A 83 -4.35 -2.94 -2.74
CA MET A 83 -4.89 -3.70 -3.88
C MET A 83 -4.40 -3.15 -5.22
N GLY A 84 -4.31 -1.82 -5.37
CA GLY A 84 -3.75 -1.19 -6.56
C GLY A 84 -2.26 -1.51 -6.75
N ALA A 85 -1.46 -1.49 -5.68
CA ALA A 85 -0.05 -1.86 -5.76
C ALA A 85 0.13 -3.35 -6.07
N LEU A 86 -0.71 -4.21 -5.48
CA LEU A 86 -0.70 -5.65 -5.71
C LEU A 86 -1.12 -6.01 -7.14
N SER A 87 -2.15 -5.36 -7.68
CA SER A 87 -2.55 -5.58 -9.08
C SER A 87 -1.49 -5.07 -10.05
N ALA A 88 -0.86 -3.93 -9.77
CA ALA A 88 0.26 -3.42 -10.56
C ALA A 88 1.47 -4.37 -10.49
N PHE A 89 1.73 -5.01 -9.35
CA PHE A 89 2.83 -5.95 -9.18
C PHE A 89 2.67 -7.18 -10.08
N PHE A 90 1.49 -7.79 -10.09
CA PHE A 90 1.24 -8.94 -10.96
C PHE A 90 1.17 -8.57 -12.45
N ASN A 91 0.69 -7.37 -12.78
CA ASN A 91 0.61 -6.89 -14.15
C ASN A 91 1.89 -6.19 -14.63
N LEU A 92 2.96 -6.16 -13.84
CA LEU A 92 4.14 -5.35 -14.13
C LEU A 92 4.84 -5.78 -15.42
N GLY A 93 4.92 -7.09 -15.68
CA GLY A 93 5.48 -7.64 -16.93
C GLY A 93 4.70 -7.18 -18.15
N LEU A 94 3.36 -7.35 -18.13
CA LEU A 94 2.46 -6.89 -19.19
C LEU A 94 2.51 -5.37 -19.37
N MET A 95 2.44 -4.60 -18.28
CA MET A 95 2.53 -3.14 -18.36
C MET A 95 3.87 -2.70 -18.90
N CYS A 96 4.96 -3.41 -18.63
CA CYS A 96 6.25 -3.06 -19.20
C CYS A 96 6.36 -3.43 -20.68
N GLU A 97 5.69 -4.48 -21.15
CA GLU A 97 5.62 -4.80 -22.57
C GLU A 97 4.78 -3.78 -23.36
N PHE A 98 3.71 -3.24 -22.76
CA PHE A 98 2.81 -2.27 -23.40
C PHE A 98 3.21 -0.80 -23.22
N TYR A 99 3.87 -0.44 -22.11
CA TYR A 99 4.27 0.93 -21.77
C TYR A 99 5.80 1.12 -21.68
N GLY A 100 6.58 0.06 -21.89
CA GLY A 100 8.04 0.12 -22.02
C GLY A 100 8.41 0.64 -23.40
N PHE A 101 8.64 1.94 -23.46
CA PHE A 101 9.51 2.54 -24.49
C PHE A 101 10.98 2.24 -24.15
#